data_AF-A0A9W4K8F1-F1
#
_entry.id   AF-A0A9W4K8F1-F1
#
_cell.length_a   1.000
_cell.length_b   1.000
_cell.length_c   1.000
_cell.angle_alpha   90.00
_cell.angle_beta   90.00
_cell.angle_gamma   90.00
#
_symmetry.space_group_name_H-M   'P 1'
#
loop_
_entity.id
_entity.type
_entity.pdbx_description
1 polymer ?
#
loop_
_entity_poly.entity_id
_entity_poly.type
_entity_poly.pdbx_seq_one_letter_code
_entity_poly.pdbx_strand_id
1 'polypeptide(L)'
;MMTNTKHVLRSAIQMIHAISYRFCCDANLPSLRNQDHWCETLQSSANCAIGDMENSDIPDVRMTSIPLDCSPTDTRRSQPANAGAKSKSFPLDGCDISQVSDETLTTLFDTAPALHSYEGTRIVHVSHALVLKGGIGARPSEANILNLVAECDGSETIRVPKVYRVLNIEPDEIYGYKCIILLDFIDGVSVEQCWGDLKQTERMNVVSQVASMITTLRSIPLSQEQQDQPGPVGCEGCVAHGYWFTDIGAGPFRSKEHMETWFNRRLDITKKFHQAPNDVPLFHFDKLVLTHMDIAPRNLILGSDRKVWLIDWGDAGIYPDGFEIASLKARRFESPEYTDMLLEILSNMIPEHEELLQQLRSIAFALTTGQWLGRERLDFGQI
;
A
#
# COMPACT_ATOMS: atom_id res chain seq x y z
N MET A 1 31.61 -1.82 1.41
CA MET A 1 30.86 -0.93 0.49
C MET A 1 30.29 -1.64 -0.75
N MET A 2 30.88 -2.72 -1.29
CA MET A 2 30.38 -3.39 -2.51
C MET A 2 29.35 -4.54 -2.30
N THR A 3 29.16 -5.02 -1.08
CA THR A 3 28.18 -6.09 -0.76
C THR A 3 26.74 -5.59 -0.71
N ASN A 4 26.53 -4.30 -0.44
CA ASN A 4 25.20 -3.70 -0.32
C ASN A 4 24.52 -3.55 -1.69
N THR A 5 25.30 -3.25 -2.74
CA THR A 5 24.79 -3.04 -4.10
C THR A 5 24.22 -4.31 -4.72
N LYS A 6 24.84 -5.48 -4.47
CA LYS A 6 24.34 -6.78 -4.98
C LYS A 6 23.06 -7.24 -4.29
N HIS A 7 22.88 -6.89 -3.01
CA HIS A 7 21.67 -7.23 -2.27
C HIS A 7 20.50 -6.34 -2.70
N VAL A 8 20.75 -5.03 -2.86
CA VAL A 8 19.77 -4.07 -3.41
C VAL A 8 19.36 -4.44 -4.83
N LEU A 9 20.30 -4.87 -5.69
CA LEU A 9 19.98 -5.31 -7.05
C LEU A 9 19.15 -6.61 -7.10
N ARG A 10 19.45 -7.60 -6.25
CA ARG A 10 18.65 -8.84 -6.18
C ARG A 10 17.25 -8.59 -5.65
N SER A 11 17.10 -7.70 -4.67
CA SER A 11 15.80 -7.25 -4.20
C SER A 11 15.04 -6.49 -5.29
N ALA A 12 15.72 -5.61 -6.04
CA ALA A 12 15.12 -4.91 -7.19
C ALA A 12 14.66 -5.88 -8.29
N ILE A 13 15.41 -6.95 -8.57
CA ILE A 13 15.04 -7.98 -9.56
C ILE A 13 13.82 -8.80 -9.10
N GLN A 14 13.78 -9.19 -7.82
CA GLN A 14 12.60 -9.87 -7.24
C GLN A 14 11.37 -8.96 -7.23
N MET A 15 11.57 -7.67 -6.99
CA MET A 15 10.53 -6.64 -7.04
C MET A 15 10.03 -6.43 -8.47
N ILE A 16 10.93 -6.37 -9.47
CA ILE A 16 10.58 -6.31 -10.90
C ILE A 16 9.77 -7.54 -11.34
N HIS A 17 10.10 -8.73 -10.84
CA HIS A 17 9.31 -9.94 -11.08
C HIS A 17 7.91 -9.85 -10.47
N ALA A 18 7.79 -9.39 -9.22
CA ALA A 18 6.49 -9.22 -8.56
C ALA A 18 5.64 -8.12 -9.22
N ILE A 19 6.25 -7.01 -9.64
CA ILE A 19 5.62 -5.89 -10.35
C ILE A 19 5.18 -6.34 -11.76
N SER A 20 6.02 -7.05 -12.51
CA SER A 20 5.64 -7.56 -13.84
C SER A 20 4.42 -8.49 -13.76
N TYR A 21 4.34 -9.31 -12.71
CA TYR A 21 3.18 -10.15 -12.43
C TYR A 21 1.93 -9.31 -12.04
N ARG A 22 2.12 -8.24 -11.27
CA ARG A 22 1.06 -7.30 -10.84
C ARG A 22 0.42 -6.55 -12.02
N PHE A 23 1.17 -6.23 -13.09
CA PHE A 23 0.67 -5.50 -14.26
C PHE A 23 0.20 -6.41 -15.42
N CYS A 24 0.72 -7.64 -15.54
CA CYS A 24 0.30 -8.59 -16.58
C CYS A 24 -1.18 -9.00 -16.49
N CYS A 25 -1.77 -8.93 -15.30
CA CYS A 25 -3.19 -9.25 -15.06
C CYS A 25 -4.16 -8.13 -15.50
N ASP A 26 -3.67 -6.90 -15.69
CA ASP A 26 -4.49 -5.71 -15.99
C ASP A 26 -4.61 -5.38 -17.49
N ALA A 27 -3.71 -5.91 -18.32
CA ALA A 27 -3.83 -5.79 -19.75
C ALA A 27 -4.92 -6.76 -20.25
N ASN A 28 -6.09 -6.25 -20.63
CA ASN A 28 -7.08 -6.94 -21.47
C ASN A 28 -6.46 -7.29 -22.84
N LEU A 29 -5.49 -8.19 -22.86
CA LEU A 29 -4.90 -8.75 -24.06
C LEU A 29 -5.81 -9.87 -24.55
N PRO A 30 -6.19 -9.89 -25.84
CA PRO A 30 -6.99 -10.98 -26.36
C PRO A 30 -6.16 -12.27 -26.37
N SER A 31 -6.65 -13.27 -25.64
CA SER A 31 -6.18 -14.66 -25.54
C SER A 31 -4.96 -14.95 -24.64
N LEU A 32 -5.10 -16.02 -23.84
CA LEU A 32 -4.08 -16.63 -22.97
C LEU A 32 -2.74 -16.88 -23.69
N ARG A 33 -2.76 -17.13 -25.00
CA ARG A 33 -1.57 -17.41 -25.82
C ARG A 33 -0.63 -16.22 -25.99
N ASN A 34 -1.15 -15.00 -25.89
CA ASN A 34 -0.34 -13.77 -25.96
C ASN A 34 0.26 -13.40 -24.60
N GLN A 35 -0.37 -13.77 -23.48
CA GLN A 35 0.20 -13.58 -22.14
C GLN A 35 1.46 -14.42 -21.93
N ASP A 36 1.45 -15.69 -22.33
CA ASP A 36 2.62 -16.58 -22.21
C ASP A 36 3.79 -16.06 -23.06
N HIS A 37 3.52 -15.60 -24.29
CA HIS A 37 4.57 -15.08 -25.18
C HIS A 37 5.15 -13.74 -24.69
N TRP A 38 4.33 -12.89 -24.05
CA TRP A 38 4.78 -11.65 -23.42
C TRP A 38 5.61 -11.90 -22.16
N CYS A 39 5.18 -12.83 -21.28
CA CYS A 39 5.97 -13.28 -20.13
C CYS A 39 7.32 -13.86 -20.57
N GLU A 40 7.34 -14.70 -21.61
CA GLU A 40 8.58 -15.24 -22.18
C GLU A 40 9.49 -14.16 -22.76
N THR A 41 8.92 -13.13 -23.41
CA THR A 41 9.70 -12.02 -23.99
C THR A 41 10.30 -11.11 -22.92
N LEU A 42 9.57 -10.83 -21.84
CA LEU A 42 10.06 -10.08 -20.69
C LEU A 42 11.13 -10.85 -19.92
N GLN A 43 10.93 -12.16 -19.74
CA GLN A 43 11.90 -13.03 -19.09
C GLN A 43 13.16 -13.21 -19.94
N SER A 44 13.02 -13.29 -21.27
CA SER A 44 14.14 -13.26 -22.23
C SER A 44 14.91 -11.93 -22.18
N SER A 45 14.20 -10.80 -22.12
CA SER A 45 14.81 -9.46 -22.03
C SER A 45 15.53 -9.24 -20.70
N ALA A 46 14.95 -9.72 -19.60
CA ALA A 46 15.58 -9.72 -18.28
C ALA A 46 16.83 -10.63 -18.25
N ASN A 47 16.76 -11.81 -18.85
CA ASN A 47 17.91 -12.72 -18.96
C ASN A 47 19.01 -12.17 -19.88
N CYS A 48 18.66 -11.43 -20.94
CA CYS A 48 19.62 -10.76 -21.81
C CYS A 48 20.33 -9.62 -21.06
N ALA A 49 19.60 -8.82 -20.28
CA ALA A 49 20.17 -7.79 -19.42
C ALA A 49 21.09 -8.38 -18.34
N ILE A 50 20.78 -9.57 -17.81
CA ILE A 50 21.65 -10.31 -16.88
C ILE A 50 22.92 -10.80 -17.60
N GLY A 51 22.81 -11.37 -18.80
CA GLY A 51 23.94 -11.86 -19.58
C GLY A 51 24.91 -10.76 -20.03
N ASP A 52 24.40 -9.57 -20.33
CA ASP A 52 25.23 -8.40 -20.66
C ASP A 52 25.97 -7.85 -19.42
N MET A 53 25.43 -8.06 -18.21
CA MET A 53 26.05 -7.63 -16.95
C MET A 53 27.07 -8.63 -16.39
N GLU A 54 26.87 -9.94 -16.62
CA GLU A 54 27.84 -10.98 -16.25
C GLU A 54 29.14 -10.94 -17.10
N ASN A 55 29.10 -10.32 -18.29
CA ASN A 55 30.27 -10.12 -19.16
C ASN A 55 31.15 -8.91 -18.78
N SER A 56 30.86 -8.22 -17.67
CA SER A 56 31.74 -7.17 -17.13
C SER A 56 32.70 -7.75 -16.09
N ASP A 57 34.01 -7.60 -16.34
CA ASP A 57 35.11 -8.19 -15.55
C ASP A 57 35.02 -7.90 -14.03
N ILE A 58 34.42 -8.82 -13.26
CA ILE A 58 34.40 -8.80 -11.80
C ILE A 58 34.75 -10.22 -11.30
N PRO A 59 35.77 -10.39 -10.44
CA PRO A 59 36.26 -11.72 -10.07
C PRO A 59 35.27 -12.53 -9.23
N ASP A 60 35.21 -13.82 -9.58
CA ASP A 60 34.28 -14.84 -9.12
C ASP A 60 34.61 -15.35 -7.70
N VAL A 61 33.60 -15.42 -6.82
CA VAL A 61 33.69 -16.10 -5.52
C VAL A 61 32.68 -17.22 -5.50
N ARG A 62 33.16 -18.45 -5.73
CA ARG A 62 32.39 -19.69 -5.63
C ARG A 62 31.84 -19.89 -4.21
N MET A 63 30.52 -20.02 -4.09
CA MET A 63 29.89 -20.78 -3.01
C MET A 63 29.06 -21.92 -3.59
N THR A 64 29.25 -23.08 -2.98
CA THR A 64 28.73 -24.41 -3.34
C THR A 64 27.21 -24.50 -3.32
N SER A 65 26.66 -25.16 -4.34
CA SER A 65 25.24 -25.48 -4.52
C SER A 65 24.74 -26.53 -3.53
N ILE A 66 23.56 -26.30 -2.95
CA ILE A 66 22.74 -27.32 -2.28
C ILE A 66 21.50 -27.56 -3.16
N PRO A 67 21.15 -28.79 -3.55
CA PRO A 67 20.02 -29.05 -4.43
C PRO A 67 18.69 -28.94 -3.68
N LEU A 68 17.71 -28.27 -4.29
CA LEU A 68 16.30 -28.30 -3.90
C LEU A 68 15.65 -29.52 -4.55
N ASP A 69 15.26 -30.50 -3.74
CA ASP A 69 14.37 -31.61 -4.15
C ASP A 69 12.93 -31.21 -3.83
N CYS A 70 12.10 -31.09 -4.86
CA CYS A 70 10.66 -30.84 -4.76
C CYS A 70 9.93 -32.17 -4.99
N SER A 71 9.41 -32.76 -3.92
CA SER A 71 8.35 -33.77 -3.97
C SER A 71 7.28 -33.48 -2.92
N PRO A 72 5.98 -33.66 -3.22
CA PRO A 72 4.88 -33.18 -2.38
C PRO A 72 4.57 -34.18 -1.26
N THR A 73 4.73 -33.78 0.01
CA THR A 73 4.27 -34.57 1.15
C THR A 73 2.90 -34.10 1.64
N ASP A 74 1.95 -35.00 1.47
CA ASP A 74 0.60 -35.06 2.01
C ASP A 74 0.56 -34.82 3.54
N THR A 75 0.00 -33.69 3.98
CA THR A 75 -0.30 -33.45 5.39
C THR A 75 -1.80 -33.57 5.65
N ARG A 76 -2.22 -34.74 6.14
CA ARG A 76 -3.52 -34.96 6.76
C ARG A 76 -3.73 -34.00 7.94
N ARG A 77 -4.91 -33.37 7.93
CA ARG A 77 -5.54 -32.60 9.02
C ARG A 77 -5.40 -33.29 10.39
N SER A 78 -4.79 -32.58 11.33
CA SER A 78 -5.07 -32.73 12.77
C SER A 78 -5.93 -31.56 13.24
N GLN A 79 -7.17 -31.84 13.64
CA GLN A 79 -7.99 -30.90 14.42
C GLN A 79 -7.33 -30.67 15.78
N PRO A 80 -7.29 -29.44 16.34
CA PRO A 80 -6.88 -29.27 17.72
C PRO A 80 -8.05 -29.65 18.63
N ALA A 81 -7.80 -30.65 19.46
CA ALA A 81 -8.62 -30.96 20.62
C ALA A 81 -8.56 -29.80 21.63
N ASN A 82 -9.71 -29.54 22.26
CA ASN A 82 -9.95 -28.60 23.34
C ASN A 82 -8.87 -28.70 24.43
N ALA A 83 -7.90 -27.78 24.42
CA ALA A 83 -6.96 -27.55 25.51
C ALA A 83 -7.21 -26.13 26.04
N GLY A 84 -7.60 -26.03 27.31
CA GLY A 84 -7.98 -24.77 27.95
C GLY A 84 -6.96 -23.66 27.69
N ALA A 85 -7.42 -22.58 27.04
CA ALA A 85 -6.61 -21.42 26.72
C ALA A 85 -6.10 -20.78 28.01
N LYS A 86 -4.82 -20.96 28.32
CA LYS A 86 -4.11 -20.04 29.21
C LYS A 86 -4.21 -18.65 28.56
N SER A 87 -4.91 -17.72 29.20
CA SER A 87 -4.90 -16.31 28.82
C SER A 87 -3.44 -15.88 28.64
N LYS A 88 -3.08 -15.47 27.42
CA LYS A 88 -1.76 -14.89 27.14
C LYS A 88 -1.71 -13.58 27.92
N SER A 89 -0.93 -13.54 28.99
CA SER A 89 -0.65 -12.31 29.73
C SER A 89 0.30 -11.45 28.90
N PHE A 90 -0.09 -10.20 28.65
CA PHE A 90 0.73 -9.23 27.95
C PHE A 90 1.41 -8.27 28.92
N PRO A 91 2.57 -7.70 28.55
CA PRO A 91 3.39 -6.90 29.46
C PRO A 91 2.73 -5.59 29.93
N LEU A 92 1.79 -5.03 29.15
CA LEU A 92 1.09 -3.79 29.49
C LEU A 92 -0.36 -4.00 29.95
N ASP A 93 -0.80 -5.23 30.24
CA ASP A 93 -2.14 -5.46 30.75
C ASP A 93 -2.35 -4.77 32.12
N GLY A 94 -3.43 -3.97 32.23
CA GLY A 94 -3.75 -3.22 33.45
C GLY A 94 -2.84 -2.03 33.75
N CYS A 95 -1.89 -1.70 32.87
CA CYS A 95 -1.03 -0.53 33.01
C CYS A 95 -1.76 0.74 32.55
N ASP A 96 -1.54 1.86 33.24
CA ASP A 96 -1.86 3.18 32.71
C ASP A 96 -0.81 3.55 31.66
N ILE A 97 -1.21 3.50 30.39
CA ILE A 97 -0.35 3.75 29.24
C ILE A 97 0.27 5.15 29.25
N SER A 98 -0.38 6.13 29.89
CA SER A 98 0.17 7.48 30.02
C SER A 98 1.44 7.53 30.88
N GLN A 99 1.65 6.51 31.73
CA GLN A 99 2.80 6.40 32.63
C GLN A 99 3.91 5.49 32.09
N VAL A 100 3.69 4.80 30.96
CA VAL A 100 4.70 3.92 30.35
C VAL A 100 5.67 4.74 29.51
N SER A 101 6.97 4.65 29.80
CA SER A 101 8.01 5.44 29.11
C SER A 101 8.22 5.03 27.65
N ASP A 102 8.71 5.98 26.85
CA ASP A 102 9.01 5.78 25.41
C ASP A 102 10.08 4.70 25.21
N GLU A 103 11.08 4.63 26.11
CA GLU A 103 12.13 3.61 26.09
C GLU A 103 11.56 2.21 26.35
N THR A 104 10.57 2.11 27.25
CA THR A 104 9.90 0.85 27.54
C THR A 104 9.09 0.39 26.33
N LEU A 105 8.34 1.29 25.69
CA LEU A 105 7.59 0.98 24.48
C LEU A 105 8.51 0.59 23.31
N THR A 106 9.62 1.30 23.13
CA THR A 106 10.63 0.96 22.12
C THR A 106 11.22 -0.43 22.37
N THR A 107 11.60 -0.72 23.62
CA THR A 107 12.12 -2.05 23.99
C THR A 107 11.11 -3.16 23.72
N LEU A 108 9.82 -2.93 24.02
CA LEU A 108 8.75 -3.88 23.72
C LEU A 108 8.56 -4.06 22.22
N PHE A 109 8.64 -3.00 21.41
CA PHE A 109 8.59 -3.11 19.96
C PHE A 109 9.66 -4.05 19.40
N ASP A 110 10.89 -3.94 19.92
CA ASP A 110 12.02 -4.75 19.44
C ASP A 110 11.94 -6.21 19.92
N THR A 111 11.43 -6.44 21.13
CA THR A 111 11.54 -7.75 21.80
C THR A 111 10.25 -8.59 21.81
N ALA A 112 9.08 -7.97 21.70
CA ALA A 112 7.81 -8.69 21.77
C ALA A 112 7.58 -9.56 20.51
N PRO A 113 6.86 -10.68 20.61
CA PRO A 113 6.51 -11.49 19.45
C PRO A 113 5.76 -10.67 18.39
N ALA A 114 6.17 -10.80 17.13
CA ALA A 114 5.48 -10.18 16.01
C ALA A 114 4.06 -10.74 15.90
N LEU A 115 3.06 -9.87 15.87
CA LEU A 115 1.74 -10.19 15.32
C LEU A 115 1.83 -10.23 13.79
N HIS A 116 2.56 -9.28 13.22
CA HIS A 116 2.77 -9.13 11.79
C HIS A 116 4.18 -8.60 11.52
N SER A 117 4.82 -9.10 10.48
CA SER A 117 6.11 -8.59 9.99
C SER A 117 6.22 -8.88 8.50
N TYR A 118 5.96 -7.88 7.67
CA TYR A 118 5.95 -8.01 6.21
C TYR A 118 6.25 -6.66 5.56
N GLU A 119 6.96 -6.67 4.43
CA GLU A 119 7.34 -5.47 3.65
C GLU A 119 7.90 -4.30 4.49
N GLY A 120 8.65 -4.65 5.54
CA GLY A 120 9.28 -3.66 6.40
C GLY A 120 8.35 -2.95 7.39
N THR A 121 7.08 -3.36 7.46
CA THR A 121 6.17 -3.04 8.56
C THR A 121 6.25 -4.15 9.61
N ARG A 122 6.30 -3.76 10.88
CA ARG A 122 6.30 -4.65 12.03
C ARG A 122 5.23 -4.22 13.01
N ILE A 123 4.45 -5.19 13.48
CA ILE A 123 3.39 -4.98 14.48
C ILE A 123 3.60 -5.97 15.62
N VAL A 124 3.59 -5.49 16.86
CA VAL A 124 3.66 -6.32 18.07
C VAL A 124 2.50 -6.04 19.01
N HIS A 125 2.09 -7.08 19.72
CA HIS A 125 1.03 -7.01 20.71
C HIS A 125 1.63 -6.65 22.07
N VAL A 126 1.15 -5.58 22.71
CA VAL A 126 1.69 -5.10 23.99
C VAL A 126 0.70 -5.16 25.15
N SER A 127 -0.60 -5.16 24.87
CA SER A 127 -1.68 -5.49 25.81
C SER A 127 -2.82 -6.15 25.06
N HIS A 128 -3.83 -6.70 25.76
CA HIS A 128 -5.07 -7.19 25.14
C HIS A 128 -5.79 -6.19 24.21
N ALA A 129 -5.51 -4.90 24.32
CA ALA A 129 -6.19 -3.84 23.58
C ALA A 129 -5.24 -2.95 22.77
N LEU A 130 -3.93 -3.23 22.73
CA LEU A 130 -2.95 -2.31 22.14
C LEU A 130 -1.86 -3.04 21.34
N VAL A 131 -1.48 -2.41 20.24
CA VAL A 131 -0.33 -2.80 19.42
C VAL A 131 0.64 -1.63 19.21
N LEU A 132 1.90 -1.98 19.01
CA LEU A 132 2.90 -1.07 18.44
C LEU A 132 3.11 -1.42 16.98
N LYS A 133 2.93 -0.45 16.07
CA LYS A 133 3.27 -0.53 14.66
C LYS A 133 4.54 0.29 14.40
N GLY A 134 5.48 -0.23 13.63
CA GLY A 134 6.72 0.46 13.30
C GLY A 134 7.41 -0.15 12.09
N GLY A 135 8.64 0.28 11.83
CA GLY A 135 9.44 -0.15 10.68
C GLY A 135 9.45 0.91 9.56
N ILE A 136 9.97 0.55 8.39
CA ILE A 136 10.15 1.50 7.27
C ILE A 136 8.81 2.00 6.70
N GLY A 137 7.74 1.23 6.89
CA GLY A 137 6.39 1.58 6.41
C GLY A 137 5.58 2.46 7.36
N ALA A 138 6.01 2.61 8.62
CA ALA A 138 5.26 3.36 9.63
C ALA A 138 5.75 4.82 9.67
N ARG A 139 4.83 5.76 9.39
CA ARG A 139 5.13 7.18 9.23
C ARG A 139 4.27 8.04 10.16
N PRO A 140 4.76 9.22 10.62
CA PRO A 140 3.94 10.15 11.39
C PRO A 140 2.64 10.55 10.69
N SER A 141 2.63 10.58 9.36
CA SER A 141 1.44 10.90 8.57
C SER A 141 0.27 9.92 8.78
N GLU A 142 0.56 8.65 9.06
CA GLU A 142 -0.48 7.66 9.38
C GLU A 142 -1.17 8.02 10.71
N ALA A 143 -0.40 8.37 11.73
CA ALA A 143 -0.96 8.80 13.00
C ALA A 143 -1.76 10.11 12.88
N ASN A 144 -1.26 11.05 12.07
CA ASN A 144 -1.90 12.34 11.85
C ASN A 144 -3.27 12.19 11.18
N ILE A 145 -3.39 11.37 10.13
CA ILE A 145 -4.68 11.17 9.46
C ILE A 145 -5.66 10.38 10.34
N LEU A 146 -5.19 9.40 11.11
CA LEU A 146 -6.01 8.69 12.09
C LEU A 146 -6.62 9.66 13.12
N ASN A 147 -5.80 10.56 13.68
CA ASN A 147 -6.28 11.58 14.61
C ASN A 147 -7.28 12.54 13.96
N LEU A 148 -6.99 13.00 12.74
CA LEU A 148 -7.90 13.89 11.99
C LEU A 148 -9.27 13.22 11.77
N VAL A 149 -9.30 11.96 11.37
CA VAL A 149 -10.53 11.19 11.15
C VAL A 149 -11.26 10.90 12.46
N ALA A 150 -10.53 10.63 13.55
CA ALA A 150 -11.14 10.40 14.86
C ALA A 150 -11.84 11.66 15.42
N GLU A 151 -11.36 12.85 15.06
CA GLU A 151 -11.87 14.14 15.53
C GLU A 151 -12.94 14.77 14.62
N CYS A 152 -13.18 14.21 13.43
CA CYS A 152 -14.09 14.81 12.45
C CYS A 152 -15.58 14.54 12.73
N ASP A 153 -16.44 15.40 12.19
CA ASP A 153 -17.87 15.11 12.06
C ASP A 153 -18.05 13.84 11.20
N GLY A 154 -18.73 12.83 11.73
CA GLY A 154 -18.89 11.53 11.08
C GLY A 154 -17.90 10.43 11.53
N SER A 155 -17.08 10.69 12.55
CA SER A 155 -16.19 9.70 13.17
C SER A 155 -16.93 8.43 13.66
N GLU A 156 -18.22 8.51 13.98
CA GLU A 156 -19.04 7.32 14.31
C GLU A 156 -19.25 6.36 13.11
N THR A 157 -19.09 6.86 11.88
CA THR A 157 -19.18 6.08 10.64
C THR A 157 -17.84 5.44 10.32
N ILE A 158 -16.75 6.21 10.40
CA ILE A 158 -15.39 5.77 10.05
C ILE A 158 -14.70 5.21 11.29
N ARG A 159 -14.86 3.91 11.51
CA ARG A 159 -14.19 3.20 12.62
C ARG A 159 -12.73 2.97 12.27
N VAL A 160 -11.84 3.62 13.02
CA VAL A 160 -10.38 3.55 12.86
C VAL A 160 -9.70 3.27 14.19
N PRO A 161 -8.52 2.63 14.22
CA PRO A 161 -7.75 2.47 15.45
C PRO A 161 -7.41 3.83 16.07
N LYS A 162 -7.62 3.97 17.38
CA LYS A 162 -7.19 5.16 18.11
C LYS A 162 -5.67 5.18 18.21
N VAL A 163 -5.07 6.34 17.92
CA VAL A 163 -3.65 6.60 18.21
C VAL A 163 -3.52 7.08 19.65
N TYR A 164 -2.58 6.48 20.38
CA TYR A 164 -2.25 6.90 21.74
C TYR A 164 -0.98 7.74 21.76
N ARG A 165 0.09 7.26 21.11
CA ARG A 165 1.42 7.87 21.11
C ARG A 165 2.14 7.62 19.79
N VAL A 166 2.95 8.59 19.36
CA VAL A 166 3.92 8.44 18.27
C VAL A 166 5.31 8.64 18.88
N LEU A 167 6.20 7.68 18.62
CA LEU A 167 7.53 7.57 19.22
C LEU A 167 8.58 7.51 18.13
N ASN A 168 9.83 7.82 18.49
CA ASN A 168 11.01 7.61 17.65
C ASN A 168 10.83 8.14 16.23
N ILE A 169 10.36 9.38 16.10
CA ILE A 169 10.25 10.04 14.80
C ILE A 169 11.67 10.37 14.33
N GLU A 170 12.12 9.68 13.29
CA GLU A 170 13.47 9.77 12.75
C GLU A 170 13.40 10.05 11.25
N PRO A 171 14.32 10.85 10.67
CA PRO A 171 14.44 10.98 9.23
C PRO A 171 14.73 9.63 8.56
N ASP A 172 14.15 9.44 7.39
CA ASP A 172 14.41 8.31 6.49
C ASP A 172 14.73 8.84 5.08
N GLU A 173 15.77 8.29 4.44
CA GLU A 173 16.25 8.80 3.15
C GLU A 173 15.28 8.55 1.99
N ILE A 174 14.45 7.52 2.08
CA ILE A 174 13.56 7.11 0.99
C ILE A 174 12.15 7.63 1.26
N TYR A 175 11.66 7.44 2.49
CA TYR A 175 10.26 7.68 2.86
C TYR A 175 10.05 8.96 3.65
N GLY A 176 11.12 9.74 3.86
CA GLY A 176 11.12 11.03 4.56
C GLY A 176 11.26 10.88 6.06
N TYR A 177 10.36 10.13 6.69
CA TYR A 177 10.39 9.83 8.12
C TYR A 177 9.92 8.41 8.40
N LYS A 178 10.36 7.86 9.53
CA LYS A 178 9.83 6.63 10.13
C LYS A 178 9.50 6.87 11.60
N CYS A 179 8.60 6.08 12.17
CA CYS A 179 8.25 6.15 13.59
C CYS A 179 7.74 4.81 14.14
N ILE A 180 7.47 4.79 15.45
CA ILE A 180 6.66 3.75 16.10
C ILE A 180 5.35 4.40 16.56
N ILE A 181 4.23 3.77 16.27
CA ILE A 181 2.89 4.22 16.63
C ILE A 181 2.32 3.23 17.65
N LEU A 182 1.84 3.73 18.78
CA LEU A 182 1.02 2.98 19.73
C LEU A 182 -0.44 3.24 19.40
N LEU A 183 -1.19 2.20 19.05
CA LEU A 183 -2.59 2.28 18.65
C LEU A 183 -3.43 1.14 19.24
N ASP A 184 -4.75 1.27 19.13
CA ASP A 184 -5.70 0.20 19.44
C ASP A 184 -5.33 -1.11 18.71
N PHE A 185 -5.44 -2.22 19.42
CA PHE A 185 -5.66 -3.53 18.82
C PHE A 185 -7.15 -3.71 18.53
N ILE A 186 -7.50 -3.94 17.28
CA ILE A 186 -8.89 -4.19 16.89
C ILE A 186 -9.16 -5.70 16.91
N ASP A 187 -9.98 -6.12 17.87
CA ASP A 187 -10.42 -7.52 17.96
C ASP A 187 -11.45 -7.86 16.88
N GLY A 188 -11.24 -9.00 16.20
CA GLY A 188 -12.08 -9.44 15.10
C GLY A 188 -11.34 -10.33 14.11
N VAL A 189 -11.98 -10.58 12.98
CA VAL A 189 -11.42 -11.37 11.87
C VAL A 189 -11.31 -10.47 10.65
N SER A 190 -10.23 -10.58 9.87
CA SER A 190 -10.15 -9.78 8.65
C SER A 190 -11.25 -10.19 7.66
N VAL A 191 -11.76 -9.23 6.89
CA VAL A 191 -12.79 -9.52 5.89
C VAL A 191 -12.21 -10.46 4.85
N GLU A 192 -10.95 -10.33 4.47
CA GLU A 192 -10.26 -11.28 3.58
C GLU A 192 -10.36 -12.73 4.08
N GLN A 193 -10.14 -12.95 5.38
CA GLN A 193 -10.18 -14.29 5.97
C GLN A 193 -11.59 -14.88 6.02
N CYS A 194 -12.60 -14.06 6.33
CA CYS A 194 -13.97 -14.56 6.51
C CYS A 194 -14.89 -14.39 5.29
N TRP A 195 -14.47 -13.69 4.22
CA TRP A 195 -15.32 -13.35 3.08
C TRP A 195 -16.04 -14.55 2.46
N GLY A 196 -15.32 -15.66 2.30
CA GLY A 196 -15.86 -16.91 1.75
C GLY A 196 -16.99 -17.52 2.58
N ASP A 197 -16.96 -17.31 3.90
CA ASP A 197 -17.93 -17.85 4.85
C ASP A 197 -19.14 -16.92 5.08
N LEU A 198 -19.02 -15.64 4.69
CA LEU A 198 -20.11 -14.67 4.80
C LEU A 198 -21.24 -14.98 3.81
N LYS A 199 -22.48 -14.87 4.29
CA LYS A 199 -23.69 -14.92 3.45
C LYS A 199 -23.79 -13.65 2.61
N GLN A 200 -24.54 -13.70 1.51
CA GLN A 200 -24.76 -12.54 0.64
C GLN A 200 -25.22 -11.29 1.38
N THR A 201 -26.14 -11.43 2.35
CA THR A 201 -26.66 -10.30 3.14
C THR A 201 -25.59 -9.70 4.05
N GLU A 202 -24.63 -10.50 4.52
CA GLU A 202 -23.52 -10.08 5.38
C GLU A 202 -22.43 -9.40 4.53
N ARG A 203 -22.13 -9.95 3.35
CA ARG A 203 -21.26 -9.30 2.35
C ARG A 203 -21.80 -7.93 1.97
N MET A 204 -23.10 -7.84 1.66
CA MET A 204 -23.77 -6.56 1.40
C MET A 204 -23.66 -5.60 2.58
N ASN A 205 -23.86 -6.07 3.80
CA ASN A 205 -23.70 -5.22 4.98
C ASN A 205 -22.26 -4.67 5.13
N VAL A 206 -21.24 -5.50 4.87
CA VAL A 206 -19.83 -5.07 4.88
C VAL A 206 -19.57 -4.01 3.82
N VAL A 207 -19.93 -4.27 2.55
CA VAL A 207 -19.66 -3.30 1.46
C VAL A 207 -20.46 -2.01 1.63
N SER A 208 -21.69 -2.06 2.17
CA SER A 208 -22.45 -0.85 2.49
C SER A 208 -21.78 -0.01 3.58
N GLN A 209 -21.25 -0.64 4.64
CA GLN A 209 -20.48 0.08 5.66
C GLN A 209 -19.24 0.74 5.06
N VAL A 210 -18.49 0.04 4.22
CA VAL A 210 -17.29 0.60 3.57
C VAL A 210 -17.66 1.75 2.63
N ALA A 211 -18.75 1.63 1.85
CA ALA A 211 -19.24 2.71 1.01
C ALA A 211 -19.59 3.97 1.83
N SER A 212 -20.24 3.78 2.99
CA SER A 212 -20.49 4.87 3.94
C SER A 212 -19.18 5.48 4.46
N MET A 213 -18.18 4.67 4.81
CA MET A 213 -16.88 5.19 5.26
C MET A 213 -16.19 6.02 4.18
N ILE A 214 -16.15 5.55 2.94
CA ILE A 214 -15.54 6.27 1.80
C ILE A 214 -16.26 7.59 1.56
N THR A 215 -17.59 7.59 1.53
CA THR A 215 -18.38 8.80 1.31
C THR A 215 -18.24 9.80 2.46
N THR A 216 -18.21 9.35 3.71
CA THR A 216 -17.94 10.21 4.87
C THR A 216 -16.53 10.79 4.79
N LEU A 217 -15.51 9.97 4.51
CA LEU A 217 -14.11 10.41 4.44
C LEU A 217 -13.94 11.53 3.41
N ARG A 218 -14.56 11.37 2.24
CA ARG A 218 -14.55 12.36 1.15
C ARG A 218 -15.31 13.65 1.47
N SER A 219 -16.22 13.60 2.44
CA SER A 219 -17.08 14.73 2.82
C SER A 219 -16.49 15.56 3.96
N ILE A 220 -15.41 15.08 4.60
CA ILE A 220 -14.72 15.83 5.66
C ILE A 220 -14.19 17.15 5.06
N PRO A 221 -14.57 18.31 5.65
CA PRO A 221 -14.09 19.60 5.16
C PRO A 221 -12.57 19.73 5.30
N LEU A 222 -11.94 20.24 4.25
CA LEU A 222 -10.51 20.57 4.27
C LEU A 222 -10.33 22.08 4.43
N SER A 223 -9.33 22.48 5.21
CA SER A 223 -8.89 23.87 5.27
C SER A 223 -8.34 24.32 3.91
N GLN A 224 -8.20 25.63 3.70
CA GLN A 224 -7.65 26.16 2.46
C GLN A 224 -6.22 25.65 2.21
N GLU A 225 -5.38 25.60 3.24
CA GLU A 225 -4.03 25.05 3.16
C GLU A 225 -4.03 23.58 2.69
N GLN A 226 -4.92 22.76 3.26
CA GLN A 226 -5.10 21.37 2.87
C GLN A 226 -5.64 21.20 1.44
N GLN A 227 -6.48 22.13 0.96
CA GLN A 227 -6.95 22.12 -0.43
C GLN A 227 -5.87 22.54 -1.43
N ASP A 228 -4.82 23.21 -0.98
CA ASP A 228 -3.73 23.65 -1.84
C ASP A 228 -2.53 22.68 -1.83
N GLN A 229 -2.41 21.82 -0.81
CA GLN A 229 -1.28 20.91 -0.61
C GLN A 229 -1.70 19.44 -0.56
N PRO A 230 -1.61 18.71 -1.69
CA PRO A 230 -1.90 17.29 -1.71
C PRO A 230 -0.76 16.47 -1.09
N GLY A 231 -1.09 15.32 -0.52
CA GLY A 231 -0.12 14.38 0.05
C GLY A 231 -0.46 13.87 1.44
N PRO A 232 0.52 13.26 2.12
CA PRO A 232 0.37 12.77 3.48
C PRO A 232 0.05 13.89 4.48
N VAL A 233 -0.86 13.63 5.42
CA VAL A 233 -1.35 14.64 6.38
C VAL A 233 -0.29 14.96 7.44
N GLY A 234 -0.05 16.26 7.68
CA GLY A 234 0.74 16.74 8.81
C GLY A 234 2.21 16.30 8.81
N CYS A 235 2.78 15.97 7.65
CA CYS A 235 4.18 15.56 7.53
C CYS A 235 4.85 16.19 6.30
N GLU A 236 5.53 17.32 6.49
CA GLU A 236 6.12 18.11 5.39
C GLU A 236 7.20 17.37 4.58
N GLY A 237 7.85 16.36 5.16
CA GLY A 237 8.87 15.56 4.49
C GLY A 237 8.41 14.17 4.05
N CYS A 238 7.19 13.74 4.39
CA CYS A 238 6.69 12.44 3.97
C CYS A 238 6.32 12.44 2.49
N VAL A 239 6.64 11.36 1.80
CA VAL A 239 6.28 11.15 0.41
C VAL A 239 4.92 10.46 0.29
N ALA A 240 4.19 10.75 -0.77
CA ALA A 240 2.94 10.08 -1.13
C ALA A 240 3.22 8.65 -1.61
N HIS A 241 2.44 7.69 -1.11
CA HIS A 241 2.54 6.27 -1.40
C HIS A 241 1.22 5.70 -1.92
N GLY A 242 1.27 4.50 -2.50
CA GLY A 242 0.13 3.77 -3.01
C GLY A 242 0.22 3.50 -4.51
N TYR A 243 -0.84 2.89 -5.06
CA TYR A 243 -0.86 2.35 -6.44
C TYR A 243 -0.52 3.37 -7.53
N TRP A 244 -0.82 4.64 -7.30
CA TRP A 244 -0.62 5.73 -8.27
C TRP A 244 0.70 6.48 -8.09
N PHE A 245 1.62 5.93 -7.29
CA PHE A 245 2.96 6.45 -7.07
C PHE A 245 4.00 5.35 -7.32
N THR A 246 5.28 5.73 -7.39
CA THR A 246 6.39 4.77 -7.50
C THR A 246 6.63 4.05 -6.17
N ASP A 247 7.37 2.93 -6.19
CA ASP A 247 7.64 2.13 -4.97
C ASP A 247 8.43 2.90 -3.90
N ILE A 248 9.16 3.94 -4.30
CA ILE A 248 9.88 4.88 -3.42
C ILE A 248 9.04 6.11 -3.03
N GLY A 249 7.75 6.12 -3.38
CA GLY A 249 6.84 7.24 -3.18
C GLY A 249 7.08 8.43 -4.12
N ALA A 250 6.37 9.53 -3.89
CA ALA A 250 6.48 10.75 -4.66
C ALA A 250 6.27 12.01 -3.81
N GLY A 251 6.85 13.13 -4.23
CA GLY A 251 6.79 14.39 -3.48
C GLY A 251 7.97 14.53 -2.51
N PRO A 252 7.81 15.20 -1.35
CA PRO A 252 6.58 15.84 -0.87
C PRO A 252 6.06 16.91 -1.84
N PHE A 253 4.74 17.00 -1.99
CA PHE A 253 4.12 17.98 -2.88
C PHE A 253 3.77 19.25 -2.10
N ARG A 254 4.10 20.41 -2.67
CA ARG A 254 3.89 21.73 -2.04
C ARG A 254 2.71 22.49 -2.63
N SER A 255 2.16 21.97 -3.73
CA SER A 255 1.02 22.53 -4.43
C SER A 255 0.36 21.46 -5.31
N LYS A 256 -0.90 21.68 -5.70
CA LYS A 256 -1.56 20.89 -6.75
C LYS A 256 -0.76 20.85 -8.05
N GLU A 257 -0.27 22.00 -8.51
CA GLU A 257 0.57 22.11 -9.71
C GLU A 257 1.86 21.26 -9.63
N HIS A 258 2.47 21.14 -8.44
CA HIS A 258 3.65 20.29 -8.26
C HIS A 258 3.29 18.81 -8.48
N MET A 259 2.15 18.35 -7.96
CA MET A 259 1.65 16.99 -8.19
C MET A 259 1.29 16.77 -9.67
N GLU A 260 0.57 17.70 -10.29
CA GLU A 260 0.25 17.64 -11.73
C GLU A 260 1.50 17.56 -12.59
N THR A 261 2.49 18.40 -12.32
CA THR A 261 3.79 18.37 -13.02
C THR A 261 4.47 17.02 -12.86
N TRP A 262 4.43 16.42 -11.67
CA TRP A 262 5.00 15.10 -11.43
C TRP A 262 4.30 14.03 -12.27
N PHE A 263 2.97 14.01 -12.31
CA PHE A 263 2.19 13.08 -13.12
C PHE A 263 2.42 13.30 -14.63
N ASN A 264 2.46 14.55 -15.08
CA ASN A 264 2.71 14.90 -16.48
C ASN A 264 4.10 14.46 -16.96
N ARG A 265 5.12 14.53 -16.09
CA ARG A 265 6.45 13.96 -16.41
C ARG A 265 6.40 12.43 -16.58
N ARG A 266 5.54 11.72 -15.85
CA ARG A 266 5.34 10.26 -16.05
C ARG A 266 4.63 9.98 -17.36
N LEU A 267 3.65 10.81 -17.72
CA LEU A 267 3.01 10.73 -19.02
C LEU A 267 4.00 10.96 -20.17
N ASP A 268 4.89 11.94 -20.05
CA ASP A 268 5.94 12.19 -21.06
C ASP A 268 6.85 10.97 -21.26
N ILE A 269 7.26 10.31 -20.17
CA ILE A 269 8.03 9.07 -20.23
C ILE A 269 7.23 7.99 -20.95
N THR A 270 5.97 7.77 -20.56
CA THR A 270 5.12 6.76 -21.19
C THR A 270 4.93 7.01 -22.70
N LYS A 271 4.74 8.27 -23.11
CA LYS A 271 4.64 8.68 -24.52
C LYS A 271 5.95 8.45 -25.29
N LYS A 272 7.11 8.79 -24.70
CA LYS A 272 8.43 8.55 -25.30
C LYS A 272 8.68 7.07 -25.61
N PHE A 273 8.15 6.17 -24.79
CA PHE A 273 8.26 4.72 -24.98
C PHE A 273 7.08 4.10 -25.75
N HIS A 274 6.23 4.93 -26.35
CA HIS A 274 5.04 4.51 -27.11
C HIS A 274 4.08 3.62 -26.32
N GLN A 275 4.04 3.80 -25.00
CA GLN A 275 3.16 3.07 -24.08
C GLN A 275 1.87 3.86 -23.77
N ALA A 276 1.73 5.07 -24.32
CA ALA A 276 0.52 5.88 -24.28
C ALA A 276 0.41 6.69 -25.59
N PRO A 277 -0.82 6.95 -26.08
CA PRO A 277 -1.05 7.84 -27.22
C PRO A 277 -0.51 9.26 -26.99
N ASN A 278 -0.05 9.92 -28.05
CA ASN A 278 0.51 11.28 -27.96
C ASN A 278 -0.54 12.35 -27.59
N ASP A 279 -1.80 12.09 -27.91
CA ASP A 279 -2.96 12.97 -27.69
C ASP A 279 -3.60 12.81 -26.31
N VAL A 280 -3.08 11.93 -25.44
CA VAL A 280 -3.53 11.87 -24.04
C VAL A 280 -3.35 13.25 -23.38
N PRO A 281 -4.41 13.85 -22.81
CA PRO A 281 -4.35 15.16 -22.20
C PRO A 281 -3.45 15.16 -20.96
N LEU A 282 -2.96 16.34 -20.60
CA LEU A 282 -2.21 16.52 -19.35
C LEU A 282 -3.12 16.22 -18.16
N PHE A 283 -2.53 15.58 -17.16
CA PHE A 283 -3.14 15.33 -15.87
C PHE A 283 -3.47 16.66 -15.18
N HIS A 284 -4.71 16.78 -14.73
CA HIS A 284 -5.24 17.96 -14.07
C HIS A 284 -6.34 17.57 -13.09
N PHE A 285 -6.40 18.25 -11.93
CA PHE A 285 -7.47 18.06 -10.96
C PHE A 285 -7.71 19.32 -10.12
N ASP A 286 -8.98 19.55 -9.76
CA ASP A 286 -9.36 20.76 -9.01
C ASP A 286 -9.50 20.53 -7.52
N LYS A 287 -10.09 19.39 -7.16
CA LYS A 287 -10.59 19.12 -5.81
C LYS A 287 -9.77 18.04 -5.13
N LEU A 288 -9.39 18.31 -3.89
CA LEU A 288 -8.79 17.34 -2.99
C LEU A 288 -9.80 16.85 -1.97
N VAL A 289 -9.65 15.58 -1.57
CA VAL A 289 -10.44 14.91 -0.53
C VAL A 289 -9.52 14.00 0.28
N LEU A 290 -9.94 13.64 1.50
CA LEU A 290 -9.28 12.55 2.21
C LEU A 290 -9.57 11.22 1.51
N THR A 291 -8.53 10.40 1.39
CA THR A 291 -8.62 9.05 0.84
C THR A 291 -7.71 8.12 1.65
N HIS A 292 -8.09 6.85 1.70
CA HIS A 292 -7.34 5.78 2.34
C HIS A 292 -6.29 5.17 1.40
N MET A 293 -6.56 5.13 0.08
CA MET A 293 -5.65 4.67 -0.99
C MET A 293 -5.33 3.17 -1.01
N ASP A 294 -5.62 2.42 0.05
CA ASP A 294 -5.46 0.95 0.12
C ASP A 294 -6.67 0.22 0.73
N ILE A 295 -7.90 0.59 0.32
CA ILE A 295 -9.10 -0.12 0.78
C ILE A 295 -9.20 -1.48 0.08
N ALA A 296 -9.01 -2.54 0.86
CA ALA A 296 -9.12 -3.92 0.44
C ALA A 296 -9.55 -4.82 1.62
N PRO A 297 -10.12 -6.02 1.39
CA PRO A 297 -10.55 -6.91 2.46
C PRO A 297 -9.49 -7.25 3.53
N ARG A 298 -8.20 -7.23 3.17
CA ARG A 298 -7.08 -7.43 4.12
C ARG A 298 -6.97 -6.32 5.18
N ASN A 299 -7.43 -5.11 4.84
CA ASN A 299 -7.36 -3.90 5.67
C ASN A 299 -8.71 -3.60 6.35
N LEU A 300 -9.62 -4.57 6.35
CA LEU A 300 -10.91 -4.48 7.02
C LEU A 300 -10.99 -5.56 8.09
N ILE A 301 -11.36 -5.17 9.31
CA ILE A 301 -11.65 -6.11 10.40
C ILE A 301 -13.16 -6.11 10.66
N LEU A 302 -13.75 -7.29 10.62
CA LEU A 302 -15.14 -7.51 11.03
C LEU A 302 -15.16 -7.85 12.52
N GLY A 303 -15.65 -6.91 13.32
CA GLY A 303 -15.85 -7.09 14.75
C GLY A 303 -17.00 -8.07 15.06
N SER A 304 -17.03 -8.59 16.30
CA SER A 304 -18.10 -9.48 16.77
C SER A 304 -19.49 -8.85 16.73
N ASP A 305 -19.56 -7.52 16.79
CA ASP A 305 -20.76 -6.69 16.68
C ASP A 305 -21.20 -6.43 15.23
N ARG A 306 -20.52 -7.05 14.25
CA ARG A 306 -20.75 -6.90 12.80
C ARG A 306 -20.40 -5.51 12.28
N LYS A 307 -19.65 -4.72 13.04
CA LYS A 307 -19.10 -3.45 12.55
C LYS A 307 -17.78 -3.70 11.85
N VAL A 308 -17.60 -2.98 10.75
CA VAL A 308 -16.34 -2.98 10.00
C VAL A 308 -15.42 -1.91 10.58
N TRP A 309 -14.16 -2.25 10.79
CA TRP A 309 -13.08 -1.33 11.13
C TRP A 309 -12.11 -1.23 9.95
N LEU A 310 -11.70 -0.02 9.62
CA LEU A 310 -10.73 0.26 8.56
C LEU A 310 -9.36 0.51 9.19
N ILE A 311 -8.38 -0.33 8.83
CA ILE A 311 -7.02 -0.28 9.35
C ILE A 311 -6.02 -0.01 8.23
N ASP A 312 -4.75 0.19 8.63
CA ASP A 312 -3.61 0.42 7.73
C ASP A 312 -3.71 1.68 6.86
N TRP A 313 -3.59 2.82 7.53
CA TRP A 313 -3.71 4.16 6.94
C TRP A 313 -2.37 4.69 6.39
N GLY A 314 -1.40 3.80 6.12
CA GLY A 314 -0.04 4.19 5.74
C GLY A 314 0.03 4.99 4.44
N ASP A 315 -0.83 4.66 3.48
CA ASP A 315 -0.91 5.32 2.15
C ASP A 315 -1.94 6.46 2.11
N ALA A 316 -2.69 6.64 3.21
CA ALA A 316 -3.78 7.58 3.27
C ALA A 316 -3.28 9.04 3.28
N GLY A 317 -4.13 9.94 2.79
CA GLY A 317 -3.77 11.35 2.66
C GLY A 317 -4.84 12.18 1.95
N ILE A 318 -4.44 13.40 1.59
CA ILE A 318 -5.27 14.35 0.85
C ILE A 318 -4.88 14.27 -0.62
N TYR A 319 -5.77 13.72 -1.45
CA TYR A 319 -5.48 13.37 -2.84
C TYR A 319 -6.63 13.77 -3.78
N PRO A 320 -6.40 13.78 -5.12
CA PRO A 320 -7.41 14.17 -6.09
C PRO A 320 -8.72 13.40 -5.93
N ASP A 321 -9.83 14.14 -6.09
CA ASP A 321 -11.16 13.58 -6.09
C ASP A 321 -11.29 12.52 -7.21
N GLY A 322 -11.28 11.25 -6.82
CA GLY A 322 -11.32 10.08 -7.71
C GLY A 322 -10.20 9.06 -7.49
N PHE A 323 -9.16 9.40 -6.74
CA PHE A 323 -8.04 8.49 -6.46
C PHE A 323 -8.46 7.21 -5.73
N GLU A 324 -9.42 7.29 -4.80
CA GLU A 324 -9.94 6.10 -4.11
C GLU A 324 -10.65 5.15 -5.09
N ILE A 325 -11.52 5.68 -5.95
CA ILE A 325 -12.23 4.89 -6.98
C ILE A 325 -11.26 4.28 -7.97
N ALA A 326 -10.26 5.05 -8.41
CA ALA A 326 -9.22 4.55 -9.30
C ALA A 326 -8.43 3.42 -8.63
N SER A 327 -8.04 3.59 -7.37
CA SER A 327 -7.32 2.59 -6.58
C SER A 327 -8.12 1.28 -6.44
N LEU A 328 -9.42 1.37 -6.16
CA LEU A 328 -10.33 0.21 -6.12
C LEU A 328 -10.41 -0.49 -7.47
N LYS A 329 -10.62 0.27 -8.56
CA LYS A 329 -10.70 -0.28 -9.93
C LYS A 329 -9.40 -0.97 -10.35
N ALA A 330 -8.24 -0.40 -10.00
CA ALA A 330 -6.94 -0.96 -10.36
C ALA A 330 -6.54 -2.18 -9.51
N ARG A 331 -6.99 -2.26 -8.26
CA ARG A 331 -6.78 -3.42 -7.38
C ARG A 331 -7.90 -4.46 -7.45
N ARG A 332 -8.82 -4.35 -8.41
CA ARG A 332 -9.96 -5.28 -8.55
C ARG A 332 -9.52 -6.74 -8.62
N PHE A 333 -8.36 -7.02 -9.19
CA PHE A 333 -7.82 -8.39 -9.30
C PHE A 333 -7.57 -9.05 -7.92
N GLU A 334 -7.35 -8.28 -6.86
CA GLU A 334 -7.07 -8.81 -5.51
C GLU A 334 -8.33 -9.39 -4.86
N SER A 335 -9.52 -8.84 -5.15
CA SER A 335 -10.79 -9.28 -4.57
C SER A 335 -11.98 -8.91 -5.46
N PRO A 336 -12.17 -9.57 -6.63
CA PRO A 336 -13.11 -9.12 -7.65
C PRO A 336 -14.56 -8.97 -7.17
N GLU A 337 -15.10 -9.98 -6.46
CA GLU A 337 -16.49 -9.95 -5.97
C GLU A 337 -16.72 -8.78 -4.99
N TYR A 338 -15.82 -8.62 -4.01
CA TYR A 338 -15.89 -7.52 -3.05
C TYR A 338 -15.83 -6.15 -3.75
N THR A 339 -14.85 -5.98 -4.65
CA THR A 339 -14.65 -4.71 -5.36
C THR A 339 -15.83 -4.38 -6.26
N ASP A 340 -16.37 -5.35 -6.99
CA ASP A 340 -17.55 -5.15 -7.85
C ASP A 340 -18.77 -4.71 -7.04
N MET A 341 -19.06 -5.42 -5.94
CA MET A 341 -20.16 -5.07 -5.04
C MET A 341 -19.99 -3.66 -4.45
N LEU A 342 -18.77 -3.28 -4.07
CA LEU A 342 -18.49 -1.95 -3.53
C LEU A 342 -18.66 -0.87 -4.60
N LEU A 343 -18.10 -1.07 -5.80
CA LEU A 343 -18.20 -0.10 -6.90
C LEU A 343 -19.65 0.10 -7.37
N GLU A 344 -20.48 -0.94 -7.34
CA GLU A 344 -21.92 -0.85 -7.65
C GLU A 344 -22.66 0.08 -6.66
N ILE A 345 -22.31 0.05 -5.38
CA ILE A 345 -22.90 0.97 -4.40
C ILE A 345 -22.37 2.39 -4.63
N LEU A 346 -21.06 2.52 -4.84
CA LEU A 346 -20.39 3.82 -4.98
C LEU A 346 -20.78 4.56 -6.26
N SER A 347 -21.14 3.87 -7.35
CA SER A 347 -21.57 4.51 -8.60
C SER A 347 -22.82 5.40 -8.44
N ASN A 348 -23.62 5.14 -7.40
CA ASN A 348 -24.80 5.95 -7.07
C ASN A 348 -24.47 7.15 -6.15
N MET A 349 -23.25 7.22 -5.62
CA MET A 349 -22.84 8.18 -4.57
C MET A 349 -21.68 9.08 -4.99
N ILE A 350 -20.81 8.60 -5.87
CA ILE A 350 -19.54 9.22 -6.24
C ILE A 350 -19.43 9.24 -7.77
N PRO A 351 -18.99 10.35 -8.39
CA PRO A 351 -18.70 10.38 -9.82
C PRO A 351 -17.70 9.28 -10.21
N GLU A 352 -17.82 8.74 -11.42
CA GLU A 352 -16.95 7.63 -11.85
C GLU A 352 -15.49 8.00 -12.10
N HIS A 353 -15.22 9.31 -12.28
CA HIS A 353 -13.90 9.87 -12.59
C HIS A 353 -13.19 9.13 -13.74
N GLU A 354 -13.92 8.81 -14.82
CA GLU A 354 -13.39 8.01 -15.95
C GLU A 354 -12.17 8.65 -16.63
N GLU A 355 -12.20 9.97 -16.85
CA GLU A 355 -11.08 10.69 -17.46
C GLU A 355 -9.82 10.61 -16.58
N LEU A 356 -9.97 10.86 -15.28
CA LEU A 356 -8.88 10.74 -14.30
C LEU A 356 -8.30 9.32 -14.30
N LEU A 357 -9.17 8.29 -14.28
CA LEU A 357 -8.73 6.90 -14.34
C LEU A 357 -7.96 6.60 -15.63
N GLN A 358 -8.40 7.13 -16.77
CA GLN A 358 -7.71 6.94 -18.04
C GLN A 358 -6.35 7.65 -18.04
N GLN A 359 -6.25 8.85 -17.47
CA GLN A 359 -4.96 9.54 -17.29
C GLN A 359 -4.01 8.74 -16.39
N LEU A 360 -4.50 8.21 -15.27
CA LEU A 360 -3.73 7.37 -14.34
C LEU A 360 -3.28 6.04 -14.98
N ARG A 361 -4.11 5.42 -15.83
CA ARG A 361 -3.69 4.24 -16.62
C ARG A 361 -2.61 4.59 -17.63
N SER A 362 -2.67 5.79 -18.21
CA SER A 362 -1.71 6.26 -19.23
C SER A 362 -0.32 6.57 -18.67
N ILE A 363 -0.11 6.45 -17.35
CA ILE A 363 1.21 6.60 -16.72
C ILE A 363 1.73 5.30 -16.10
N ALA A 364 0.94 4.21 -16.14
CA ALA A 364 1.26 2.96 -15.43
C ALA A 364 2.64 2.39 -15.81
N PHE A 365 3.02 2.47 -17.10
CA PHE A 365 4.36 2.07 -17.53
C PHE A 365 5.46 2.86 -16.82
N ALA A 366 5.33 4.20 -16.76
CA ALA A 366 6.33 5.05 -16.13
C ALA A 366 6.44 4.81 -14.62
N LEU A 367 5.34 4.49 -13.95
CA LEU A 367 5.33 4.17 -12.51
C LEU A 367 6.02 2.85 -12.18
N THR A 368 6.14 1.94 -13.14
CA THR A 368 6.50 0.53 -12.87
C THR A 368 7.82 0.14 -13.50
N THR A 369 7.89 0.26 -14.83
CA THR A 369 9.02 -0.13 -15.66
C THR A 369 9.88 1.09 -15.96
N GLY A 370 9.24 2.20 -16.34
CA GLY A 370 9.90 3.43 -16.71
C GLY A 370 10.72 4.06 -15.58
N GLN A 371 10.31 3.88 -14.32
CA GLN A 371 11.05 4.39 -13.15
C GLN A 371 12.47 3.81 -13.02
N TRP A 372 12.73 2.61 -13.56
CA TRP A 372 14.03 1.95 -13.51
C TRP A 372 14.91 2.24 -14.73
N LEU A 373 14.38 2.96 -15.72
CA LEU A 373 15.16 3.38 -16.86
C LEU A 373 16.12 4.47 -16.37
N GLY A 374 17.42 4.18 -16.40
CA GLY A 374 18.46 5.15 -16.02
C GLY A 374 18.29 6.48 -16.76
N ARG A 375 18.77 7.58 -16.16
CA ARG A 375 18.57 8.95 -16.69
C ARG A 375 18.88 9.06 -18.19
N GLU A 376 19.95 8.43 -18.64
CA GLU A 376 20.36 8.40 -20.05
C GLU A 376 19.26 7.92 -21.01
N ARG A 377 18.42 6.96 -20.58
CA ARG A 377 17.31 6.43 -21.39
C ARG A 377 16.04 7.29 -21.30
N LEU A 378 15.90 8.10 -20.26
CA LEU A 378 14.78 9.03 -20.09
C LEU A 378 15.05 10.38 -20.80
N ASP A 379 16.33 10.72 -20.97
CA ASP A 379 16.84 12.00 -21.47
C ASP A 379 17.30 11.97 -22.95
N PHE A 380 16.78 11.07 -23.80
CA PHE A 380 17.04 11.14 -25.25
C PHE A 380 16.52 12.48 -25.84
N GLY A 381 17.36 13.52 -25.77
CA GLY A 381 17.01 14.89 -26.16
C GLY A 381 17.84 16.03 -25.55
N GLN A 382 18.93 15.79 -24.81
CA GLN A 382 19.96 16.82 -24.54
C GLN A 382 21.38 16.27 -24.76
N ILE A 383 21.77 16.12 -26.03
CA ILE A 383 23.15 16.31 -26.51
C ILE A 383 23.08 17.09 -27.82
#